data_AF-A0AAE3J360-F1
#
_entry.id   AF-A0AAE3J360-F1
#
_cell.length_a   1.000
_cell.length_b   1.000
_cell.length_c   1.000
_cell.angle_alpha   90.00
_cell.angle_beta   90.00
_cell.angle_gamma   90.00
#
_symmetry.space_group_name_H-M   'P 1'
#
loop_
_entity.id
_entity.type
_entity.pdbx_description
1 polymer ?
#
loop_
_entity_poly.entity_id
_entity_poly.type
_entity_poly.pdbx_seq_one_letter_code
_entity_poly.pdbx_strand_id
1 'polypeptide(L)'
;MSEYELMYIVPTSYTEDELGTVESNVAQIIEKNGATIVKTKRLGKFKFAYAVKGQHFGHYVLVRFSGETSVVAGIENGLRLSQKEILRHLIARGDEVSDTFNLVQFQEVHVEGTDARRRRTARAEKGPEEGEAKEQEQKEGVAAIENVENKSAAVVEQGIEKLSEEDLQKKIDEALEEKTK
;
A
#
# COMPACT_ATOMS: atom_id res chain seq x y z
N MET A 1 -24.65 -17.56 -12.35
CA MET A 1 -23.87 -16.76 -11.38
C MET A 1 -23.01 -15.83 -12.21
N SER A 2 -22.99 -14.54 -11.89
CA SER A 2 -22.17 -13.58 -12.63
C SER A 2 -20.85 -13.37 -11.89
N GLU A 3 -19.79 -13.15 -12.65
CA GLU A 3 -18.50 -12.78 -12.08
C GLU A 3 -18.41 -11.26 -11.92
N TYR A 4 -17.78 -10.84 -10.83
CA TYR A 4 -17.58 -9.46 -10.48
C TYR A 4 -16.14 -9.23 -10.05
N GLU A 5 -15.66 -8.02 -10.34
CA GLU A 5 -14.38 -7.53 -9.86
C GLU A 5 -14.63 -6.37 -8.89
N LEU A 6 -14.13 -6.52 -7.67
CA LEU A 6 -14.05 -5.46 -6.68
C LEU A 6 -12.62 -4.94 -6.63
N MET A 7 -12.45 -3.66 -6.93
CA MET A 7 -11.20 -2.96 -6.67
C MET A 7 -11.41 -1.96 -5.54
N TYR A 8 -10.56 -2.03 -4.52
CA TYR A 8 -10.60 -1.08 -3.40
C TYR A 8 -9.21 -0.56 -3.07
N ILE A 9 -9.22 0.60 -2.40
CA ILE A 9 -8.02 1.36 -2.06
C ILE A 9 -7.93 1.49 -0.55
N VAL A 10 -6.83 1.02 0.02
CA VAL A 10 -6.51 1.14 1.45
C VAL A 10 -5.54 2.30 1.67
N PRO A 11 -5.71 3.13 2.71
CA PRO A 11 -4.76 4.19 3.07
C PRO A 11 -3.34 3.64 3.30
N THR A 12 -2.31 4.45 3.01
CA THR A 12 -0.91 4.09 3.29
C THR A 12 -0.52 4.17 4.75
N SER A 13 -1.45 4.56 5.62
CA SER A 13 -1.25 4.51 7.07
C SER A 13 -1.21 3.07 7.59
N TYR A 14 -1.80 2.14 6.85
CA TYR A 14 -1.83 0.72 7.22
C TYR A 14 -0.54 0.02 6.81
N THR A 15 0.02 -0.79 7.71
CA THR A 15 1.17 -1.66 7.42
C THR A 15 0.73 -2.93 6.67
N GLU A 16 1.69 -3.76 6.25
CA GLU A 16 1.39 -4.99 5.51
C GLU A 16 0.65 -6.05 6.35
N ASP A 17 0.89 -6.07 7.66
CA ASP A 17 0.14 -6.93 8.60
C ASP A 17 -1.30 -6.45 8.76
N GLU A 18 -1.51 -5.14 8.85
CA GLU A 18 -2.84 -4.56 8.94
C GLU A 18 -3.62 -4.68 7.63
N LEU A 19 -2.94 -4.65 6.48
CA LEU A 19 -3.53 -4.93 5.17
C LEU A 19 -4.16 -6.33 5.11
N GLY A 20 -3.52 -7.34 5.69
CA GLY A 20 -4.10 -8.68 5.81
C GLY A 20 -5.37 -8.71 6.66
N THR A 21 -5.44 -7.87 7.69
CA THR A 21 -6.65 -7.72 8.52
C THR A 21 -7.80 -7.09 7.73
N VAL A 22 -7.52 -6.01 6.97
CA VAL A 22 -8.51 -5.36 6.11
C VAL A 22 -9.00 -6.31 5.01
N GLU A 23 -8.11 -7.11 4.42
CA GLU A 23 -8.48 -8.15 3.45
C GLU A 23 -9.42 -9.20 4.06
N SER A 24 -9.14 -9.67 5.28
CA SER A 24 -10.01 -10.61 5.99
C SER A 24 -11.38 -9.99 6.28
N ASN A 25 -11.42 -8.72 6.72
CA ASN A 25 -12.67 -8.00 6.94
C ASN A 25 -13.50 -7.90 5.64
N VAL A 26 -12.86 -7.54 4.52
CA VAL A 26 -13.52 -7.45 3.22
C VAL A 26 -14.00 -8.83 2.76
N ALA A 27 -13.19 -9.88 2.94
CA ALA A 27 -13.59 -11.24 2.62
C ALA A 27 -14.84 -11.67 3.39
N GLN A 28 -14.89 -11.39 4.69
CA GLN A 28 -16.07 -11.66 5.51
C GLN A 28 -17.31 -10.89 5.05
N ILE A 29 -17.17 -9.64 4.59
CA ILE A 29 -18.30 -8.87 4.04
C ILE A 29 -18.83 -9.56 2.78
N ILE A 30 -17.96 -10.04 1.89
CA ILE A 30 -18.34 -10.73 0.65
C ILE A 30 -19.04 -12.06 0.98
N GLU A 31 -18.46 -12.87 1.86
CA GLU A 31 -19.01 -14.18 2.26
C GLU A 31 -20.33 -14.06 3.01
N LYS A 32 -20.48 -13.08 3.92
CA LYS A 32 -21.73 -12.82 4.65
C LYS A 32 -22.91 -12.51 3.73
N ASN A 33 -22.64 -11.90 2.57
CA ASN A 33 -23.66 -11.60 1.57
C ASN A 33 -23.92 -12.77 0.60
N GLY A 34 -23.27 -13.91 0.77
CA GLY A 34 -23.49 -15.11 -0.06
C GLY A 34 -22.73 -15.12 -1.38
N ALA A 35 -21.66 -14.34 -1.51
CA ALA A 35 -20.75 -14.39 -2.66
C ALA A 35 -19.50 -15.23 -2.36
N THR A 36 -18.94 -15.86 -3.40
CA THR A 36 -17.75 -16.70 -3.28
C THR A 36 -16.55 -15.99 -3.89
N ILE A 37 -15.45 -15.88 -3.13
CA ILE A 37 -14.21 -15.27 -3.62
C ILE A 37 -13.47 -16.27 -4.50
N VAL A 38 -13.12 -15.84 -5.71
CA VAL A 38 -12.36 -16.63 -6.69
C VAL A 38 -10.86 -16.36 -6.52
N LYS A 39 -10.47 -15.09 -6.40
CA LYS A 39 -9.07 -14.68 -6.37
C LYS A 39 -8.90 -13.31 -5.73
N THR A 40 -7.87 -13.16 -4.91
CA THR A 40 -7.44 -11.87 -4.35
C THR A 40 -6.03 -11.57 -4.85
N LYS A 41 -5.81 -10.35 -5.37
CA LYS A 41 -4.51 -9.89 -5.86
C LYS A 41 -4.19 -8.51 -5.27
N ARG A 42 -3.07 -8.44 -4.54
CA ARG A 42 -2.46 -7.17 -4.12
C ARG A 42 -1.73 -6.56 -5.30
N LEU A 43 -2.11 -5.35 -5.71
CA LEU A 43 -1.45 -4.61 -6.78
C LEU A 43 -0.26 -3.80 -6.25
N GLY A 44 -0.28 -3.44 -4.96
CA GLY A 44 0.75 -2.64 -4.30
C GLY A 44 0.37 -1.18 -4.15
N LYS A 45 1.37 -0.33 -3.86
CA LYS A 45 1.19 1.11 -3.60
C LYS A 45 1.23 1.91 -4.91
N PHE A 46 0.13 2.62 -5.22
CA PHE A 46 0.06 3.54 -6.37
C PHE A 46 -0.12 4.98 -5.91
N LYS A 47 0.38 5.90 -6.73
CA LYS A 47 0.14 7.34 -6.59
C LYS A 47 -1.19 7.70 -7.25
N PHE A 48 -2.01 8.47 -6.56
CA PHE A 48 -3.24 9.01 -7.13
C PHE A 48 -2.96 10.24 -7.99
N ALA A 49 -3.83 10.50 -8.97
CA ALA A 49 -3.77 11.71 -9.79
C ALA A 49 -4.07 12.98 -8.96
N TYR A 50 -4.91 12.85 -7.92
CA TYR A 50 -5.28 13.92 -7.00
C TYR A 50 -5.42 13.36 -5.58
N ALA A 51 -5.41 14.24 -4.57
CA ALA A 51 -5.52 13.81 -3.18
C ALA A 51 -6.91 13.22 -2.87
N VAL A 52 -6.95 11.99 -2.36
CA VAL A 52 -8.18 11.34 -1.88
C VAL A 52 -8.16 11.36 -0.36
N LYS A 53 -9.09 12.08 0.27
CA LYS A 53 -9.12 12.29 1.74
C LYS A 53 -7.75 12.76 2.30
N GLY A 54 -7.04 13.62 1.56
CA GLY A 54 -5.73 14.14 1.94
C GLY A 54 -4.53 13.22 1.67
N GLN A 55 -4.76 12.02 1.14
CA GLN A 55 -3.69 11.07 0.79
C GLN A 55 -3.36 11.14 -0.71
N HIS A 56 -2.08 11.05 -1.06
CA HIS A 56 -1.60 11.00 -2.45
C HIS A 56 -1.24 9.60 -2.93
N PHE A 57 -1.22 8.63 -2.03
CA PHE A 57 -0.87 7.25 -2.31
C PHE A 57 -1.87 6.32 -1.63
N GLY A 58 -2.01 5.11 -2.16
CA GLY A 58 -2.82 4.05 -1.55
C GLY A 58 -2.41 2.67 -2.02
N HIS A 59 -2.74 1.68 -1.21
CA HIS A 59 -2.57 0.28 -1.57
C HIS A 59 -3.80 -0.19 -2.34
N TYR A 60 -3.60 -0.71 -3.54
CA TYR A 60 -4.66 -1.22 -4.38
C TYR A 60 -4.77 -2.73 -4.22
N VAL A 61 -5.99 -3.20 -4.00
CA VAL A 61 -6.32 -4.62 -3.93
C VAL A 61 -7.46 -4.91 -4.89
N LEU A 62 -7.31 -5.97 -5.65
CA LEU A 62 -8.30 -6.48 -6.58
C LEU A 62 -8.82 -7.82 -6.07
N VAL A 63 -10.13 -7.96 -5.98
CA VAL A 63 -10.81 -9.17 -5.57
C VAL A 63 -11.78 -9.57 -6.67
N ARG A 64 -11.67 -10.82 -7.13
CA ARG A 64 -12.64 -11.45 -8.02
C ARG A 64 -13.55 -12.32 -7.20
N PHE A 65 -14.85 -12.17 -7.40
CA PHE A 65 -15.85 -12.97 -6.72
C PHE A 65 -17.00 -13.32 -7.66
N SER A 66 -17.66 -14.42 -7.38
CA SER A 66 -18.84 -14.89 -8.10
C SER A 66 -20.06 -14.80 -7.18
N GLY A 67 -21.16 -14.28 -7.70
CA GLY A 67 -22.36 -14.00 -6.92
C GLY A 67 -23.62 -13.85 -7.77
N GLU A 68 -24.77 -13.83 -7.11
CA GLU A 68 -26.01 -13.33 -7.71
C GLU A 68 -25.98 -11.79 -7.72
N THR A 69 -26.63 -11.15 -8.70
CA THR A 69 -26.67 -9.68 -8.80
C THR A 69 -27.31 -9.01 -7.57
N SER A 70 -28.19 -9.71 -6.86
CA SER A 70 -28.84 -9.28 -5.63
C SER A 70 -27.85 -8.94 -4.50
N VAL A 71 -26.72 -9.65 -4.44
CA VAL A 71 -25.75 -9.54 -3.33
C VAL A 71 -24.85 -8.31 -3.45
N VAL A 72 -24.72 -7.75 -4.65
CA VAL A 72 -23.79 -6.64 -4.96
C VAL A 72 -24.12 -5.40 -4.12
N ALA A 73 -25.40 -5.06 -3.99
CA ALA A 73 -25.83 -3.91 -3.20
C ALA A 73 -25.53 -4.07 -1.70
N GLY A 74 -25.62 -5.30 -1.18
CA GLY A 74 -25.27 -5.62 0.21
C GLY A 74 -23.77 -5.44 0.47
N ILE A 75 -22.94 -5.91 -0.47
CA ILE A 75 -21.48 -5.75 -0.41
C ILE A 75 -21.08 -4.28 -0.50
N GLU A 76 -21.65 -3.53 -1.44
CA GLU A 76 -21.36 -2.09 -1.60
C GLU A 76 -21.69 -1.31 -0.31
N ASN A 77 -22.83 -1.60 0.31
CA ASN A 77 -23.18 -1.00 1.60
C ASN A 77 -22.20 -1.39 2.71
N GLY A 78 -21.81 -2.66 2.81
CA GLY A 78 -20.80 -3.11 3.78
C GLY A 78 -19.47 -2.38 3.63
N LEU A 79 -18.96 -2.27 2.39
CA LEU A 79 -17.74 -1.53 2.09
C LEU A 79 -17.85 -0.03 2.39
N ARG A 80 -19.05 0.54 2.20
CA ARG A 80 -19.34 1.93 2.55
C ARG A 80 -19.34 2.15 4.07
N LEU A 81 -19.68 1.16 4.89
CA LEU A 81 -19.58 1.27 6.35
C LEU A 81 -18.10 1.24 6.80
N SER A 82 -17.25 0.48 6.12
CA SER A 82 -15.80 0.39 6.39
C SER A 82 -14.98 1.57 5.86
N GLN A 83 -15.53 2.79 5.86
CA GLN A 83 -14.92 4.00 5.31
C GLN A 83 -13.61 4.46 5.97
N LYS A 84 -13.32 3.95 7.17
CA LYS A 84 -12.06 4.20 7.89
C LYS A 84 -10.91 3.39 7.26
N GLU A 85 -11.18 2.14 6.91
CA GLU A 85 -10.21 1.20 6.35
C GLU A 85 -10.09 1.35 4.82
N ILE A 86 -11.17 1.78 4.16
CA ILE A 86 -11.27 1.86 2.70
C ILE A 86 -11.50 3.31 2.26
N LEU A 87 -10.59 3.83 1.43
CA LEU A 87 -10.70 5.17 0.84
C LEU A 87 -11.78 5.22 -0.24
N ARG A 88 -11.73 4.25 -1.15
CA ARG A 88 -12.63 4.12 -2.29
C ARG A 88 -12.75 2.67 -2.71
N HIS A 89 -13.88 2.31 -3.30
CA HIS A 89 -14.14 1.02 -3.89
C HIS A 89 -14.88 1.19 -5.22
N LEU A 90 -14.75 0.21 -6.10
CA LEU A 90 -15.46 0.09 -7.36
C LEU A 90 -15.79 -1.39 -7.56
N ILE A 91 -17.05 -1.69 -7.84
CA ILE A 91 -17.49 -3.02 -8.26
C ILE A 91 -17.85 -2.94 -9.73
N ALA A 92 -17.23 -3.79 -10.55
CA ALA A 92 -17.52 -3.94 -11.95
C ALA A 92 -17.98 -5.37 -12.24
N ARG A 93 -18.84 -5.53 -13.25
CA ARG A 93 -19.20 -6.85 -13.76
C ARG A 93 -18.10 -7.35 -14.69
N GLY A 94 -17.62 -8.57 -14.46
CA GLY A 94 -16.63 -9.22 -15.31
C GLY A 94 -17.32 -9.96 -16.45
N ASP A 95 -17.57 -9.28 -17.57
CA ASP A 95 -18.26 -9.90 -18.71
C ASP A 95 -17.35 -10.86 -19.51
N GLU A 96 -16.04 -10.58 -19.60
CA GLU A 96 -15.02 -11.49 -20.14
C GLU A 96 -13.66 -11.14 -19.52
N VAL A 97 -13.28 -11.82 -18.44
CA VAL A 97 -12.10 -11.45 -17.67
C VAL A 97 -10.94 -12.38 -18.03
N SER A 98 -9.96 -11.87 -18.77
CA SER A 98 -8.68 -12.58 -18.91
C SER A 98 -7.96 -12.62 -17.56
N ASP A 99 -7.34 -13.75 -17.26
CA ASP A 99 -6.74 -13.99 -15.94
C ASP A 99 -5.48 -13.15 -15.67
N THR A 100 -5.00 -12.46 -16.69
CA THR A 100 -3.75 -11.68 -16.73
C THR A 100 -4.02 -10.18 -16.53
N PHE A 101 -4.03 -9.75 -15.27
CA PHE A 101 -3.88 -8.32 -14.95
C PHE A 101 -2.43 -7.88 -15.18
N ASN A 102 -2.15 -7.27 -16.34
CA ASN A 102 -0.89 -6.62 -16.65
C ASN A 102 -0.96 -5.14 -16.25
N LEU A 103 -0.25 -4.78 -15.18
CA LEU A 103 -0.05 -3.38 -14.84
C LEU A 103 0.98 -2.79 -15.79
N VAL A 104 0.51 -2.08 -16.81
CA VAL A 104 1.38 -1.23 -17.62
C VAL A 104 1.60 0.05 -16.82
N GLN A 105 2.82 0.25 -16.30
CA GLN A 105 3.20 1.56 -15.77
C GLN A 105 3.04 2.57 -16.90
N PHE A 106 2.21 3.58 -16.68
CA PHE A 106 1.99 4.65 -17.65
C PHE A 106 3.31 5.44 -17.77
N GLN A 107 4.13 5.09 -18.77
CA GLN A 107 5.33 5.85 -19.09
C GLN A 107 4.86 7.06 -19.89
N GLU A 108 5.03 8.27 -19.36
CA GLU A 108 4.79 9.49 -20.14
C GLU A 108 5.63 9.42 -21.40
N VAL A 109 4.98 9.27 -22.55
CA VAL A 109 5.63 9.42 -23.84
C VAL A 109 5.99 10.90 -23.97
N HIS A 110 7.23 11.24 -23.62
CA HIS A 110 7.81 12.54 -23.96
C HIS A 110 7.93 12.60 -25.49
N VAL A 111 6.93 13.20 -26.13
CA VAL A 111 7.03 13.58 -27.54
C VAL A 111 7.94 14.81 -27.59
N GLU A 112 9.17 14.64 -28.07
CA GLU A 112 10.08 15.74 -28.35
C GLU A 112 9.38 16.74 -29.30
N GLY A 113 8.93 17.86 -28.75
CA GLY A 113 8.23 18.92 -29.49
C GLY A 113 7.05 19.57 -28.75
N THR A 114 6.48 18.92 -27.73
CA THR A 114 5.33 19.50 -26.98
C THR A 114 5.72 20.37 -25.77
N ASP A 115 6.96 20.31 -25.30
CA ASP A 115 7.45 21.12 -24.17
C ASP A 115 7.47 22.63 -24.45
N ALA A 116 7.68 23.01 -25.71
CA ALA A 116 7.68 24.41 -26.13
C ALA A 116 6.30 25.08 -25.97
N ARG A 117 5.20 24.31 -26.04
CA ARG A 117 3.84 24.84 -25.91
C ARG A 117 3.42 25.02 -24.45
N ARG A 118 3.79 24.07 -23.56
CA ARG A 118 3.54 24.18 -22.11
C ARG A 118 4.37 25.27 -21.44
N ARG A 119 5.63 25.47 -21.87
CA ARG A 119 6.44 26.59 -21.36
C ARG A 119 5.89 27.95 -21.77
N ARG A 120 5.24 28.08 -22.94
CA ARG A 120 4.58 29.33 -23.36
C ARG A 120 3.31 29.62 -22.58
N THR A 121 2.48 28.62 -22.28
CA THR A 121 1.28 28.83 -21.46
C THR A 121 1.62 29.10 -19.99
N ALA A 122 2.60 28.38 -19.42
CA ALA A 122 3.04 28.61 -18.03
C ALA A 122 3.77 29.95 -17.83
N ARG A 123 4.44 30.47 -18.88
CA ARG A 123 5.11 31.78 -18.85
C ARG A 123 4.15 32.95 -19.17
N ALA A 124 3.04 32.70 -19.84
CA ALA A 124 2.03 33.74 -20.11
C ALA A 124 1.12 34.02 -18.89
N GLU A 125 0.95 33.04 -17.98
CA GLU A 125 0.17 33.22 -16.75
C GLU A 125 0.98 33.83 -15.59
N LYS A 126 2.31 33.78 -15.64
CA LYS A 126 3.19 34.47 -14.68
C LYS A 126 3.77 35.72 -15.31
N GLY A 127 3.03 36.83 -15.21
CA GLY A 127 3.52 38.17 -15.52
C GLY A 127 4.73 38.55 -14.66
N PRO A 128 5.53 39.55 -15.07
CA PRO A 128 6.82 39.85 -14.45
C PRO A 128 6.63 40.74 -13.21
N GLU A 129 6.96 40.23 -12.03
CA GLU A 129 7.47 41.06 -10.94
C GLU A 129 8.66 40.36 -10.28
N GLU A 130 9.72 41.16 -10.13
CA GLU A 130 11.05 40.87 -9.62
C GLU A 130 11.06 40.53 -8.13
N GLY A 131 12.10 39.83 -7.69
CA GLY A 131 12.41 39.72 -6.25
C GLY A 131 13.32 38.55 -5.91
N GLU A 132 14.57 38.59 -6.35
CA GLU A 132 15.67 37.79 -5.81
C GLU A 132 15.78 37.99 -4.29
N ALA A 133 15.57 36.93 -3.51
CA ALA A 133 16.20 36.66 -2.21
C ALA A 133 15.38 35.58 -1.47
N LYS A 134 15.77 34.31 -1.64
CA LYS A 134 15.64 33.21 -0.65
C LYS A 134 16.15 31.90 -1.25
N GLU A 135 17.45 31.85 -1.57
CA GLU A 135 18.12 30.62 -2.03
C GLU A 135 19.31 30.24 -1.11
N GLN A 136 19.29 30.66 0.16
CA GLN A 136 20.40 30.39 1.09
C GLN A 136 20.03 29.75 2.44
N GLU A 137 18.76 29.43 2.72
CA GLU A 137 18.36 28.90 4.05
C GLU A 137 17.94 27.42 4.08
N GLN A 138 18.13 26.66 3.00
CA GLN A 138 17.75 25.23 2.94
C GLN A 138 18.90 24.28 2.56
N LYS A 139 20.15 24.71 2.78
CA LYS A 139 21.33 23.81 2.68
C LYS A 139 21.87 23.33 4.02
N GLU A 140 21.38 23.82 5.15
CA GLU A 140 21.81 23.35 6.49
C GLU A 140 20.89 22.30 7.12
N GLY A 141 19.68 22.06 6.58
CA GLY A 141 18.75 21.04 7.12
C GLY A 141 18.98 19.61 6.64
N VAL A 142 19.75 19.41 5.56
CA VAL A 142 19.91 18.09 4.90
C VAL A 142 21.25 17.42 5.25
N ALA A 143 22.22 18.16 5.79
CA ALA A 143 23.51 17.61 6.24
C ALA A 143 23.46 16.91 7.62
N ALA A 144 22.31 16.95 8.32
CA ALA A 144 22.14 16.34 9.64
C ALA A 144 21.45 14.96 9.63
N ILE A 145 21.00 14.47 8.47
CA ILE A 145 20.29 13.17 8.37
C ILE A 145 21.18 12.08 7.73
N GLU A 146 22.23 12.43 6.99
CA GLU A 146 23.18 11.46 6.41
C GLU A 146 24.23 10.91 7.39
N ASN A 147 24.28 11.39 8.65
CA ASN A 147 25.22 10.89 9.67
C ASN A 147 24.58 9.97 10.74
N VAL A 148 23.33 9.55 10.55
CA VAL A 148 22.67 8.58 11.46
C VAL A 148 22.68 7.14 10.90
N GLU A 149 22.95 6.94 9.60
CA GLU A 149 23.01 5.60 9.00
C GLU A 149 24.39 4.94 9.02
N ASN A 150 25.46 5.62 9.46
CA ASN A 150 26.78 4.98 9.62
C ASN A 150 27.25 4.88 11.09
N LYS A 151 26.30 4.93 12.04
CA LYS A 151 26.55 4.64 13.47
C LYS A 151 25.61 3.58 14.07
N SER A 152 24.62 3.09 13.32
CA SER A 152 23.79 1.94 13.72
C SER A 152 24.32 0.60 13.17
N ALA A 153 25.30 0.61 12.25
CA ALA A 153 25.97 -0.60 11.75
C ALA A 153 27.27 -0.97 12.51
N ALA A 154 27.71 -0.16 13.49
CA ALA A 154 28.98 -0.38 14.20
C ALA A 154 28.84 -0.61 15.73
N VAL A 155 27.61 -0.74 16.25
CA VAL A 155 27.37 -0.96 17.71
C VAL A 155 26.65 -2.29 18.00
N VAL A 156 26.30 -3.07 16.97
CA VAL A 156 25.66 -4.40 17.15
C VAL A 156 26.65 -5.56 17.14
N GLU A 157 27.92 -5.34 16.78
CA GLU A 157 28.96 -6.39 16.79
C GLU A 157 29.67 -6.61 18.14
N GLN A 158 29.26 -5.93 19.22
CA GLN A 158 29.86 -6.15 20.55
C GLN A 158 28.80 -6.16 21.65
N GLY A 159 28.00 -7.23 21.70
CA GLY A 159 26.97 -7.34 22.74
C GLY A 159 26.28 -8.69 22.92
N ILE A 160 26.61 -9.75 22.17
CA ILE A 160 26.08 -11.10 22.41
C ILE A 160 27.16 -12.14 22.09
N GLU A 161 28.20 -12.21 22.91
CA GLU A 161 28.95 -13.46 23.08
C GLU A 161 29.35 -13.57 24.56
N LYS A 162 28.59 -14.37 25.29
CA LYS A 162 29.00 -15.26 26.38
C LYS A 162 27.76 -15.80 27.09
N LEU A 163 27.06 -16.70 26.41
CA LEU A 163 26.43 -17.85 27.05
C LEU A 163 26.59 -18.99 26.06
N SER A 164 27.47 -19.95 26.39
CA SER A 164 27.77 -21.10 25.55
C SER A 164 26.52 -21.94 25.32
N GLU A 165 26.36 -22.40 24.08
CA GLU A 165 25.24 -23.22 23.59
C GLU A 165 25.04 -24.51 24.44
N GLU A 166 26.08 -24.95 25.14
CA GLU A 166 26.07 -26.09 26.05
C GLU A 166 25.18 -25.89 27.31
N ASP A 167 25.02 -24.64 27.77
CA ASP A 167 24.22 -24.34 28.97
C ASP A 167 22.71 -24.23 28.67
N LEU A 168 22.37 -23.88 27.43
CA LEU A 168 20.99 -23.85 26.94
C LEU A 168 20.49 -25.27 26.67
N GLN A 169 21.35 -26.14 26.14
CA GLN A 169 20.97 -27.54 25.89
C GLN A 169 20.69 -28.28 27.20
N LYS A 170 21.50 -28.08 28.24
CA LYS A 170 21.25 -28.68 29.57
C LYS A 170 19.94 -28.23 30.22
N LYS A 171 19.55 -26.97 30.05
CA LYS A 171 18.26 -26.46 30.58
C LYS A 171 17.05 -26.96 29.80
N ILE A 172 17.21 -27.24 28.51
CA ILE A 172 16.14 -27.82 27.69
C ILE A 172 15.93 -29.29 28.08
N ASP A 173 17.02 -30.03 28.31
CA ASP A 173 16.93 -31.44 28.70
C ASP A 173 16.38 -31.60 30.14
N GLU A 174 16.78 -30.74 31.09
CA GLU A 174 16.24 -30.73 32.45
C GLU A 174 14.73 -30.38 32.49
N ALA A 175 14.27 -29.45 31.65
CA ALA A 175 12.86 -29.08 31.53
C ALA A 175 12.00 -30.14 30.82
N LEU A 176 12.62 -31.04 30.05
CA LEU A 176 11.94 -32.17 29.42
C LEU A 176 11.77 -33.34 30.39
N GLU A 177 12.74 -33.58 31.28
CA GLU A 177 12.63 -34.64 32.31
C GLU A 177 11.59 -34.30 33.40
N GLU A 178 11.46 -33.03 33.79
CA GLU A 178 10.49 -32.58 34.80
C GLU A 178 9.02 -32.68 34.33
N LYS A 179 8.79 -32.73 33.00
CA LYS A 179 7.46 -32.93 32.41
C LYS A 179 7.06 -34.38 32.18
N THR A 180 8.00 -35.32 32.32
CA THR A 180 7.77 -36.75 32.13
C THR A 180 7.70 -37.55 33.44
N LYS A 181 7.72 -36.88 34.59
CA LYS A 181 7.58 -37.50 35.91
C LYS A 181 6.29 -37.11 36.61
#